data_AF-F6HDA1-F1
#
_entry.id   AF-F6HDA1-F1
#
_cell.length_a   1.000
_cell.length_b   1.000
_cell.length_c   1.000
_cell.angle_alpha   90.00
_cell.angle_beta   90.00
_cell.angle_gamma   90.00
#
_symmetry.space_group_name_H-M   'P 1'
#
loop_
_entity.id
_entity.type
_entity.pdbx_description
1 polymer ?
#
loop_
_entity_poly.entity_id
_entity_poly.type
_entity_poly.pdbx_seq_one_letter_code
_entity_poly.pdbx_strand_id
1 'polypeptide(L)'
;VMVLKNSNRFSILVPQATINVGGCLLNAITIEHFILRLPYHLKYTCSKAAKTDEMKARSTFGLEWSEPLVTFALSCGSWSSPAVRVYTASEVEIELEVAKRDYLHAAVGISITNKLIIPKLLDWYLLDFAKDFESFLDWISLQLPDDLRNEAVKCLERRGRGPLSQLVQVMPYDFSFRYLLHR
;
A
#
# COMPACT_ATOMS: atom_id res chain seq x y z
N VAL A 1 -0.74 -7.40 11.66
CA VAL A 1 -0.06 -6.27 12.36
C VAL A 1 -0.86 -5.02 12.08
N MET A 2 -1.48 -4.42 13.09
CA MET A 2 -2.20 -3.16 12.96
C MET A 2 -1.20 -2.03 13.19
N VAL A 3 -0.90 -1.21 12.18
CA VAL A 3 0.04 -0.09 12.31
C VAL A 3 -0.76 1.19 12.32
N LEU A 4 -1.49 1.50 13.41
CA LEU A 4 -2.17 2.79 13.60
C LEU A 4 -1.27 3.93 13.05
N LYS A 5 -1.79 4.89 12.28
CA LYS A 5 -1.15 6.14 11.79
C LYS A 5 -2.22 7.22 11.95
N ASN A 6 -1.99 8.17 12.87
CA ASN A 6 -2.84 9.34 13.08
C ASN A 6 -1.98 10.62 13.01
N SER A 7 -2.41 11.63 12.27
CA SER A 7 -1.49 12.54 11.54
C SER A 7 -0.62 13.53 12.31
N ASN A 8 -0.77 13.77 13.61
CA ASN A 8 -0.08 14.92 14.25
C ASN A 8 0.94 14.59 15.35
N ARG A 9 1.11 13.32 15.73
CA ARG A 9 2.11 12.91 16.75
C ARG A 9 2.94 11.67 16.36
N PHE A 10 2.80 11.22 15.12
CA PHE A 10 3.21 9.87 14.71
C PHE A 10 4.66 9.71 14.29
N SER A 11 5.28 10.74 13.72
CA SER A 11 6.72 10.74 13.42
C SER A 11 7.59 10.56 14.69
N ILE A 12 7.01 10.79 15.87
CA ILE A 12 7.67 10.72 17.17
C ILE A 12 7.39 9.39 17.88
N LEU A 13 6.17 8.84 17.79
CA LEU A 13 5.72 7.70 18.62
C LEU A 13 5.93 6.30 17.98
N VAL A 14 5.80 6.14 16.66
CA VAL A 14 5.96 4.80 16.02
C VAL A 14 7.33 4.18 16.22
N PRO A 15 8.43 4.94 16.13
CA PRO A 15 9.75 4.38 16.40
C PRO A 15 9.94 3.95 17.86
N GLN A 16 9.11 4.45 18.79
CA GLN A 16 9.23 4.18 20.23
C GLN A 16 8.57 2.87 20.66
N ALA A 17 7.61 2.36 19.89
CA ALA A 17 6.97 1.07 20.15
C ALA A 17 7.76 -0.05 19.46
N THR A 18 8.50 -0.84 20.24
CA THR A 18 9.30 -1.95 19.76
C THR A 18 8.85 -3.27 20.38
N ILE A 19 9.05 -4.36 19.63
CA ILE A 19 8.87 -5.73 20.11
C ILE A 19 10.19 -6.49 19.96
N ASN A 20 10.49 -7.40 20.88
CA ASN A 20 11.66 -8.26 20.78
C ASN A 20 11.26 -9.59 20.12
N VAL A 21 11.82 -9.87 18.94
CA VAL A 21 11.65 -11.13 18.22
C VAL A 21 13.02 -11.73 17.96
N GLY A 22 13.30 -12.92 18.52
CA GLY A 22 14.58 -13.60 18.33
C GLY A 22 15.81 -12.77 18.74
N GLY A 23 15.67 -11.86 19.72
CA GLY A 23 16.75 -10.96 20.15
C GLY A 23 16.91 -9.70 19.30
N CYS A 24 16.01 -9.43 18.35
CA CYS A 24 16.00 -8.21 17.55
C CYS A 24 14.84 -7.31 17.97
N LEU A 25 15.13 -6.03 18.24
CA LEU A 25 14.11 -5.03 18.53
C LEU A 25 13.52 -4.50 17.21
N LEU A 26 12.24 -4.77 16.99
CA LEU A 26 11.53 -4.43 15.76
C LEU A 26 10.43 -3.40 16.07
N ASN A 27 10.40 -2.30 15.33
CA ASN A 27 9.25 -1.39 15.30
C ASN A 27 8.42 -1.64 14.02
N ALA A 28 7.26 -0.99 13.93
CA ALA A 28 6.35 -1.16 12.80
C ALA A 28 6.95 -0.74 11.45
N ILE A 29 7.83 0.27 11.42
CA ILE A 29 8.51 0.74 10.20
C ILE A 29 9.50 -0.34 9.73
N THR A 30 10.25 -0.93 10.67
CA THR A 30 11.17 -2.03 10.36
C THR A 30 10.42 -3.24 9.81
N ILE A 31 9.30 -3.63 10.43
CA ILE A 31 8.49 -4.76 9.97
C ILE A 31 7.95 -4.49 8.56
N GLU A 32 7.37 -3.32 8.31
CA GLU A 32 6.82 -2.97 6.99
C GLU A 32 7.90 -2.96 5.91
N HIS A 33 8.99 -2.22 6.10
CA HIS A 33 9.93 -1.90 5.01
C HIS A 33 11.14 -2.82 4.90
N PHE A 34 11.45 -3.61 5.93
CA PHE A 34 12.63 -4.49 5.95
C PHE A 34 12.31 -5.96 6.16
N ILE A 35 11.07 -6.30 6.53
CA ILE A 35 10.63 -7.69 6.64
C ILE A 35 9.64 -8.01 5.52
N LEU A 36 8.56 -7.22 5.41
CA LEU A 36 7.44 -7.53 4.52
C LEU A 36 7.61 -6.97 3.09
N ARG A 37 8.21 -5.79 2.93
CA ARG A 37 8.49 -5.18 1.61
C ARG A 37 9.96 -5.33 1.23
N LEU A 38 10.25 -5.35 -0.07
CA LEU A 38 11.60 -5.13 -0.56
C LEU A 38 12.00 -3.64 -0.38
N PRO A 39 13.25 -3.34 0.05
CA PRO A 39 13.71 -1.97 0.24
C PRO A 39 14.01 -1.29 -1.10
N TYR A 40 12.97 -0.93 -1.87
CA TYR A 40 13.14 -0.15 -3.11
C TYR A 40 13.21 1.36 -2.84
N HIS A 41 12.63 1.84 -1.74
CA HIS A 41 12.43 3.28 -1.48
C HIS A 41 13.41 3.91 -0.47
N LEU A 42 14.34 3.15 0.08
CA LEU A 42 15.19 3.57 1.21
C LEU A 42 16.47 4.33 0.80
N LYS A 43 16.38 5.20 -0.21
CA LYS A 43 17.46 6.17 -0.47
C LYS A 43 17.47 7.35 0.50
N TYR A 44 16.43 7.55 1.33
CA TYR A 44 16.19 8.87 1.94
C TYR A 44 16.15 9.03 3.47
N THR A 45 16.25 8.00 4.32
CA THR A 45 15.99 8.26 5.76
C THR A 45 16.85 7.55 6.81
N CYS A 46 17.79 6.66 6.47
CA CYS A 46 18.46 5.87 7.52
C CYS A 46 19.90 6.29 7.83
N SER A 47 20.16 6.64 9.10
CA SER A 47 21.50 6.91 9.65
C SER A 47 22.34 5.62 9.71
N LYS A 48 23.68 5.73 9.71
CA LYS A 48 24.60 4.57 9.60
C LYS A 48 24.39 3.48 10.68
N ALA A 49 23.91 3.83 11.88
CA ALA A 49 23.70 2.86 12.96
C ALA A 49 22.40 2.05 12.79
N ALA A 50 21.29 2.72 12.43
CA ALA A 50 20.00 2.06 12.19
C ALA A 50 20.03 1.10 11.00
N LYS A 51 20.94 1.31 10.04
CA LYS A 51 21.21 0.37 8.95
C LYS A 51 21.64 -1.03 9.42
N THR A 52 22.31 -1.16 10.57
CA THR A 52 22.86 -2.46 11.03
C THR A 52 21.75 -3.36 11.54
N ASP A 53 20.86 -2.83 12.38
CA ASP A 53 19.74 -3.59 12.93
C ASP A 53 18.68 -3.89 11.87
N GLU A 54 18.40 -2.95 10.96
CA GLU A 54 17.50 -3.16 9.84
C GLU A 54 18.01 -4.23 8.87
N MET A 55 19.31 -4.21 8.54
CA MET A 55 19.91 -5.20 7.66
C MET A 55 19.95 -6.58 8.30
N LYS A 56 20.18 -6.64 9.62
CA LYS A 56 20.06 -7.88 10.41
C LYS A 56 18.61 -8.39 10.45
N ALA A 57 17.64 -7.50 10.63
CA ALA A 57 16.22 -7.87 10.59
C ALA A 57 15.84 -8.44 9.22
N ARG A 58 16.28 -7.81 8.13
CA ARG A 58 16.05 -8.29 6.77
C ARG A 58 16.70 -9.65 6.52
N SER A 59 17.96 -9.82 6.94
CA SER A 59 18.70 -11.08 6.73
C SER A 59 18.11 -12.24 7.52
N THR A 60 17.49 -11.96 8.66
CA THR A 60 16.98 -12.98 9.58
C THR A 60 15.52 -13.31 9.33
N PHE A 61 14.69 -12.28 9.07
CA PHE A 61 13.23 -12.41 9.03
C PHE A 61 12.61 -12.05 7.69
N GLY A 62 13.35 -11.37 6.82
CA GLY A 62 12.75 -10.83 5.60
C GLY A 62 12.39 -11.92 4.60
N LEU A 63 11.32 -11.67 3.86
CA LEU A 63 10.79 -12.60 2.87
C LEU A 63 11.77 -12.83 1.72
N GLU A 64 11.73 -14.00 1.08
CA GLU A 64 12.54 -14.27 -0.11
C GLU A 64 12.12 -13.38 -1.28
N TRP A 65 10.80 -13.17 -1.43
CA TRP A 65 10.16 -12.35 -2.47
C TRP A 65 9.30 -11.25 -1.84
N SER A 66 9.23 -10.08 -2.47
CA SER A 66 8.31 -9.02 -2.01
C SER A 66 6.88 -9.44 -2.27
N GLU A 67 6.02 -9.30 -1.27
CA GLU A 67 4.59 -9.53 -1.41
C GLU A 67 3.88 -8.19 -1.62
N PRO A 68 3.52 -7.79 -2.85
CA PRO A 68 2.87 -6.50 -3.11
C PRO A 68 1.51 -6.35 -2.42
N LEU A 69 0.83 -7.47 -2.13
CA LEU A 69 -0.45 -7.46 -1.43
C LEU A 69 -0.34 -6.98 0.02
N VAL A 70 0.86 -6.90 0.58
CA VAL A 70 1.10 -6.30 1.90
C VAL A 70 0.56 -4.87 1.99
N THR A 71 0.49 -4.14 0.87
CA THR A 71 -0.10 -2.80 0.81
C THR A 71 -1.56 -2.78 1.27
N PHE A 72 -2.31 -3.84 1.01
CA PHE A 72 -3.71 -3.97 1.40
C PHE A 72 -3.86 -4.62 2.78
N ALA A 73 -2.81 -5.27 3.29
CA ALA A 73 -2.79 -5.89 4.61
C ALA A 73 -2.51 -4.89 5.73
N LEU A 74 -1.73 -3.85 5.44
CA LEU A 74 -1.27 -2.88 6.43
C LEU A 74 -2.25 -1.72 6.55
N SER A 75 -3.11 -1.81 7.56
CA SER A 75 -3.96 -0.70 7.96
C SER A 75 -3.28 0.17 8.98
N CYS A 76 -3.49 1.47 8.81
CA CYS A 76 -3.12 2.45 9.78
C CYS A 76 -4.27 3.20 10.42
N GLY A 77 -5.50 2.76 10.21
CA GLY A 77 -6.66 3.43 10.79
C GLY A 77 -6.80 4.88 10.35
N SER A 78 -6.22 5.25 9.20
CA SER A 78 -6.58 6.50 8.52
C SER A 78 -7.75 6.23 7.58
N TRP A 79 -8.45 7.27 7.16
CA TRP A 79 -9.57 7.17 6.24
C TRP A 79 -9.17 6.52 4.90
N SER A 80 -7.97 6.82 4.41
CA SER A 80 -7.45 6.28 3.15
C SER A 80 -6.74 4.93 3.27
N SER A 81 -6.62 4.39 4.48
CA SER A 81 -5.97 3.10 4.71
C SER A 81 -6.89 1.91 4.44
N PRO A 82 -6.33 0.72 4.14
CA PRO A 82 -7.11 -0.51 4.06
C PRO A 82 -7.84 -0.84 5.36
N ALA A 83 -8.83 -1.71 5.25
CA ALA A 83 -9.52 -2.30 6.40
C ALA A 83 -8.55 -3.03 7.33
N VAL A 84 -8.77 -2.91 8.64
CA VAL A 84 -8.09 -3.73 9.63
C VAL A 84 -8.62 -5.16 9.52
N ARG A 85 -7.71 -6.12 9.35
CA ARG A 85 -7.99 -7.54 9.14
C ARG A 85 -7.11 -8.41 10.04
N VAL A 86 -7.65 -9.56 10.41
CA VAL A 86 -6.90 -10.66 11.03
C VAL A 86 -6.71 -11.72 9.96
N TYR A 87 -5.48 -12.21 9.81
CA TYR A 87 -5.12 -13.18 8.80
C TYR A 87 -4.77 -14.52 9.43
N THR A 88 -5.13 -15.61 8.76
CA THR A 88 -4.79 -16.97 9.16
C THR A 88 -3.66 -17.50 8.29
N ALA A 89 -2.69 -18.19 8.89
CA ALA A 89 -1.53 -18.69 8.15
C ALA A 89 -1.92 -19.67 7.03
N SER A 90 -3.00 -20.42 7.20
CA SER A 90 -3.48 -21.41 6.23
C SER A 90 -4.17 -20.78 5.01
N GLU A 91 -4.74 -19.58 5.12
CA GLU A 91 -5.52 -18.94 4.05
C GLU A 91 -4.98 -17.55 3.66
N VAL A 92 -3.79 -17.19 4.15
CA VAL A 92 -3.23 -15.83 4.03
C VAL A 92 -3.23 -15.31 2.59
N GLU A 93 -2.91 -16.16 1.61
CA GLU A 93 -2.89 -15.77 0.19
C GLU A 93 -4.29 -15.35 -0.31
N ILE A 94 -5.31 -16.13 0.04
CA ILE A 94 -6.71 -15.87 -0.33
C ILE A 94 -7.21 -14.62 0.39
N GLU A 95 -6.92 -14.50 1.69
CA GLU A 95 -7.35 -13.36 2.50
C GLU A 95 -6.69 -12.05 2.04
N LEU A 96 -5.43 -12.08 1.61
CA LEU A 96 -4.74 -10.94 1.01
C LEU A 96 -5.37 -10.51 -0.32
N GLU A 97 -5.75 -11.48 -1.15
CA GLU A 97 -6.47 -11.23 -2.40
C GLU A 97 -7.87 -10.62 -2.16
N VAL A 98 -8.59 -11.08 -1.13
CA VAL A 98 -9.84 -10.45 -0.68
C VAL A 98 -9.58 -9.01 -0.22
N ALA A 99 -8.54 -8.79 0.59
CA ALA A 99 -8.20 -7.46 1.09
C ALA A 99 -7.91 -6.46 -0.03
N LYS A 100 -7.17 -6.90 -1.06
CA LYS A 100 -6.92 -6.11 -2.28
C LYS A 100 -8.23 -5.77 -2.98
N ARG A 101 -9.07 -6.78 -3.29
CA ARG A 101 -10.32 -6.56 -4.03
C ARG A 101 -11.22 -5.56 -3.31
N ASP A 102 -11.41 -5.74 -2.00
CA ASP A 102 -12.27 -4.86 -1.20
C ASP A 102 -11.74 -3.43 -1.16
N TYR A 103 -10.43 -3.24 -1.03
CA TYR A 103 -9.82 -1.91 -1.05
C TYR A 103 -9.98 -1.23 -2.41
N LEU A 104 -9.65 -1.93 -3.50
CA LEU A 104 -9.73 -1.37 -4.84
C LEU A 104 -11.17 -1.01 -5.21
N HIS A 105 -12.13 -1.86 -4.86
CA HIS A 105 -13.54 -1.58 -5.09
C HIS A 105 -14.02 -0.35 -4.31
N ALA A 106 -13.50 -0.12 -3.09
CA ALA A 106 -13.87 1.04 -2.28
C ALA A 106 -13.15 2.34 -2.68
N ALA A 107 -11.95 2.25 -3.24
CA ALA A 107 -11.03 3.39 -3.37
C ALA A 107 -10.75 3.83 -4.82
N VAL A 108 -11.01 2.96 -5.81
CA VAL A 108 -10.86 3.27 -7.24
C VAL A 108 -12.24 3.51 -7.86
N GLY A 109 -12.33 4.51 -8.72
CA GLY A 109 -13.60 4.84 -9.39
C GLY A 109 -13.42 5.76 -10.57
N ILE A 110 -14.52 6.13 -11.23
CA ILE A 110 -14.53 7.11 -12.30
C ILE A 110 -15.16 8.40 -11.78
N SER A 111 -14.48 9.53 -11.99
CA SER A 111 -14.99 10.84 -11.59
C SER A 111 -16.10 11.32 -12.51
N ILE A 112 -16.88 12.31 -12.06
CA ILE A 112 -17.90 12.98 -12.89
C ILE A 112 -17.32 13.65 -14.15
N THR A 113 -16.02 13.95 -14.17
CA THR A 113 -15.31 14.50 -15.34
C THR A 113 -14.70 13.39 -16.20
N ASN A 114 -15.14 12.15 -15.98
CA ASN A 114 -14.66 10.95 -16.66
C ASN A 114 -13.14 10.82 -16.53
N LYS A 115 -12.64 10.81 -15.28
CA LYS A 115 -11.24 10.52 -14.97
C LYS A 115 -11.16 9.30 -14.07
N LEU A 116 -10.17 8.43 -14.29
CA LEU A 116 -9.86 7.34 -13.38
C LEU A 116 -9.29 7.92 -12.08
N ILE A 117 -10.00 7.69 -10.97
CA ILE A 117 -9.59 8.08 -9.63
C ILE A 117 -8.77 6.93 -9.05
N ILE A 118 -7.55 7.24 -8.62
CA ILE A 118 -6.66 6.30 -7.94
C ILE A 118 -6.30 6.81 -6.54
N PRO A 119 -6.27 5.95 -5.51
CA PRO A 119 -5.91 6.38 -4.17
C PRO A 119 -4.40 6.67 -4.06
N LYS A 120 -4.02 7.75 -3.35
CA LYS A 120 -2.61 8.13 -3.13
C LYS A 120 -1.75 7.01 -2.57
N LEU A 121 -2.35 6.09 -1.79
CA LEU A 121 -1.64 4.93 -1.25
C LEU A 121 -0.99 4.09 -2.35
N LEU A 122 -1.72 3.80 -3.44
CA LEU A 122 -1.18 2.99 -4.53
C LEU A 122 -0.17 3.75 -5.37
N ASP A 123 -0.33 5.06 -5.51
CA ASP A 123 0.65 5.93 -6.17
C ASP A 123 2.01 5.94 -5.43
N TRP A 124 2.02 5.90 -4.09
CA TRP A 124 3.25 5.80 -3.31
C TRP A 124 3.99 4.47 -3.51
N TYR A 125 3.24 3.37 -3.62
CA TYR A 125 3.78 2.01 -3.73
C TYR A 125 3.64 1.45 -5.15
N LEU A 126 3.59 2.32 -6.16
CA LEU A 126 3.38 1.94 -7.56
C LEU A 126 4.34 0.84 -8.02
N LEU A 127 5.60 0.94 -7.61
CA LEU A 127 6.67 0.02 -8.00
C LEU A 127 6.51 -1.39 -7.44
N ASP A 128 5.64 -1.58 -6.46
CA ASP A 128 5.29 -2.92 -5.98
C ASP A 128 4.38 -3.64 -6.99
N PHE A 129 3.67 -2.91 -7.84
CA PHE A 129 2.67 -3.46 -8.77
C PHE A 129 3.11 -3.40 -10.24
N ALA A 130 3.91 -2.40 -10.61
CA ALA A 130 4.25 -2.13 -11.99
C ALA A 130 5.57 -1.37 -12.15
N LYS A 131 6.18 -1.48 -13.34
CA LYS A 131 7.48 -0.84 -13.66
C LYS A 131 7.39 0.68 -13.90
N ASP A 132 6.23 1.18 -14.31
CA ASP A 132 5.99 2.57 -14.66
C ASP A 132 4.49 2.92 -14.51
N PHE A 133 4.17 4.21 -14.64
CA PHE A 133 2.80 4.69 -14.44
C PHE A 133 1.80 4.19 -15.48
N GLU A 134 2.22 3.87 -16.71
CA GLU A 134 1.30 3.32 -17.71
C GLU A 134 0.94 1.88 -17.37
N SER A 135 1.96 1.06 -17.12
CA SER A 135 1.81 -0.35 -16.71
C SER A 135 1.03 -0.47 -15.39
N PHE A 136 1.11 0.54 -14.53
CA PHE A 136 0.34 0.62 -13.29
C PHE A 136 -1.16 0.84 -13.53
N LEU A 137 -1.53 1.68 -14.49
CA LEU A 137 -2.94 1.89 -14.86
C LEU A 137 -3.54 0.64 -15.50
N ASP A 138 -2.76 -0.07 -16.31
CA ASP A 138 -3.14 -1.38 -16.85
C ASP A 138 -3.36 -2.38 -15.71
N TRP A 139 -2.42 -2.45 -14.76
CA TRP A 139 -2.54 -3.31 -13.59
C TRP A 139 -3.81 -3.01 -12.78
N ILE A 140 -4.07 -1.73 -12.46
CA ILE A 140 -5.30 -1.33 -11.74
C ILE A 140 -6.52 -1.82 -12.52
N SER A 141 -6.59 -1.52 -13.82
CA SER A 141 -7.74 -1.86 -14.65
C SER A 141 -8.03 -3.36 -14.62
N LEU A 142 -6.99 -4.20 -14.67
CA LEU A 142 -7.12 -5.66 -14.58
C LEU A 142 -7.64 -6.16 -13.23
N GLN A 143 -7.46 -5.39 -12.14
CA GLN A 143 -7.97 -5.76 -10.82
C GLN A 143 -9.45 -5.37 -10.62
N LEU A 144 -10.03 -4.55 -11.48
CA LEU A 144 -11.38 -4.01 -11.31
C LEU A 144 -12.46 -5.00 -11.82
N PRO A 145 -13.67 -4.97 -11.23
CA PRO A 145 -14.83 -5.67 -11.76
C PRO A 145 -15.15 -5.26 -13.20
N ASP A 146 -15.80 -6.13 -13.96
CA ASP A 146 -16.00 -5.98 -15.41
C ASP A 146 -16.55 -4.62 -15.83
N ASP A 147 -17.60 -4.14 -15.17
CA ASP A 147 -18.23 -2.86 -15.49
C ASP A 147 -17.25 -1.68 -15.29
N LEU A 148 -16.62 -1.61 -14.12
CA LEU A 148 -15.69 -0.53 -13.78
C LEU A 148 -14.39 -0.63 -14.59
N ARG A 149 -13.92 -1.84 -14.90
CA ARG A 149 -12.79 -2.08 -15.79
C ARG A 149 -13.06 -1.55 -17.19
N ASN A 150 -14.24 -1.85 -17.74
CA ASN A 150 -14.63 -1.36 -19.06
C ASN A 150 -14.69 0.17 -19.11
N GLU A 151 -15.20 0.81 -18.06
CA GLU A 151 -15.18 2.28 -17.96
C GLU A 151 -13.77 2.85 -17.81
N ALA A 152 -12.92 2.23 -17.00
CA ALA A 152 -11.53 2.63 -16.83
C ALA A 152 -10.74 2.53 -18.15
N VAL A 153 -10.87 1.42 -18.87
CA VAL A 153 -10.22 1.23 -20.18
C VAL A 153 -10.70 2.27 -21.18
N LYS A 154 -12.02 2.45 -21.32
CA LYS A 154 -12.59 3.52 -22.19
C LYS A 154 -12.11 4.91 -21.77
N CYS A 155 -11.90 5.15 -20.48
CA CYS A 155 -11.37 6.40 -19.98
C CYS A 155 -9.92 6.62 -20.44
N LEU A 156 -9.08 5.58 -20.33
CA LEU A 156 -7.67 5.63 -20.69
C LEU A 156 -7.45 5.67 -22.21
N GLU A 157 -8.30 5.02 -23.01
CA GLU A 157 -8.21 5.03 -24.48
C GLU A 157 -8.46 6.43 -25.10
N ARG A 158 -9.20 7.31 -24.41
CA ARG A 158 -9.43 8.70 -24.85
C ARG A 158 -8.16 9.56 -24.88
N ARG A 159 -7.03 9.05 -24.39
CA ARG A 159 -5.74 9.76 -24.24
C ARG A 159 -5.29 10.49 -25.49
N GLY A 160 -5.50 9.94 -26.70
CA GLY A 160 -4.90 10.48 -27.90
C GLY A 160 -3.39 10.75 -27.71
N ARG A 161 -2.92 11.97 -27.96
CA ARG A 161 -1.55 12.43 -27.65
C ARG A 161 -1.44 13.28 -26.37
N GLY A 162 -2.49 13.36 -25.56
CA GLY A 162 -2.53 14.15 -24.33
C GLY A 162 -1.77 13.52 -23.15
N PRO A 163 -1.44 14.32 -22.12
CA PRO A 163 -0.81 13.82 -20.89
C PRO A 163 -1.81 13.02 -20.03
N LEU A 164 -1.31 12.01 -19.31
CA LEU A 164 -2.12 11.15 -18.43
C LEU A 164 -2.80 11.92 -17.29
N SER A 165 -2.30 13.09 -16.90
CA SER A 165 -2.92 13.97 -15.89
C SER A 165 -4.31 14.48 -16.29
N GLN A 166 -4.65 14.41 -17.58
CA GLN A 166 -6.00 14.72 -18.05
C GLN A 166 -6.99 13.57 -17.82
N LEU A 167 -6.52 12.33 -17.69
CA LEU A 167 -7.34 11.13 -17.58
C LEU A 167 -7.34 10.52 -16.19
N VAL A 168 -6.31 10.79 -15.40
CA VAL A 168 -6.11 10.19 -14.08
C VAL A 168 -6.13 11.28 -13.02
N GLN A 169 -6.82 10.99 -11.92
CA GLN A 169 -6.86 11.83 -10.73
C GLN A 169 -6.35 11.02 -9.55
N VAL A 170 -5.24 11.45 -8.94
CA VAL A 170 -4.79 10.87 -7.67
C VAL A 170 -5.55 11.52 -6.52
N MET A 171 -6.37 10.74 -5.82
CA MET A 171 -7.10 11.22 -4.66
C MET A 171 -6.13 11.46 -3.50
N PRO A 172 -6.15 12.63 -2.83
CA PRO A 172 -5.25 12.93 -1.73
C PRO A 172 -5.42 11.92 -0.59
N TYR A 173 -4.33 11.67 0.15
CA TYR A 173 -4.38 10.80 1.31
C TYR A 173 -5.02 11.54 2.49
N ASP A 174 -6.14 11.03 2.98
CA ASP A 174 -6.81 11.51 4.17
C ASP A 174 -6.30 10.76 5.41
N PHE A 175 -5.59 11.49 6.27
CA PHE A 175 -4.99 10.99 7.51
C PHE A 175 -5.95 11.01 8.71
N SER A 176 -7.19 11.46 8.52
CA SER A 176 -8.21 11.46 9.57
C SER A 176 -8.44 10.04 10.07
N PHE A 177 -8.51 9.86 11.39
CA PHE A 177 -8.68 8.54 11.97
C PHE A 177 -10.04 7.95 11.60
N ARG A 178 -10.04 6.70 11.11
CA ARG A 178 -11.23 5.90 10.85
C ARG A 178 -10.95 4.47 11.27
N TYR A 179 -11.83 3.92 12.09
CA TYR A 179 -11.78 2.52 12.47
C TYR A 179 -12.69 1.72 11.54
N LEU A 180 -12.09 0.96 10.61
CA LEU A 180 -12.81 0.06 9.71
C LEU A 180 -12.29 -1.36 9.92
N LEU A 181 -13.12 -2.19 10.56
CA LEU A 181 -12.87 -3.62 10.76
C LEU A 181 -13.56 -4.41 9.65
N HIS A 182 -12.81 -5.28 8.98
CA HIS A 182 -13.42 -6.33 8.18
C HIS A 182 -14.00 -7.39 9.11
N ARG A 183 -15.22 -7.86 8.81
CA ARG A 183 -15.93 -8.90 9.58
C ARG A 183 -15.84 -10.22 8.87
#